data_AF-A0A7X9ZRE6-F1
#
_entry.id   AF-A0A7X9ZRE6-F1
#
_cell.length_a   1.000
_cell.length_b   1.000
_cell.length_c   1.000
_cell.angle_alpha   90.00
_cell.angle_beta   90.00
_cell.angle_gamma   90.00
#
_symmetry.space_group_name_H-M   'P 1'
#
loop_
_entity.id
_entity.type
_entity.pdbx_description
1 polymer ?
#
loop_
_entity_poly.entity_id
_entity_poly.type
_entity_poly.pdbx_seq_one_letter_code
_entity_poly.pdbx_strand_id
1 'polypeptide(L)'
;MRIALALVLLAMGGGAAAQQAAPLHAPVGPLGIAPGYYVDVATPCPEAHDIFFYDGKRVGVPRYDRNGDATGLEVLPVGRVTRARDGSLFIETLEIELRKLPGGRIALTIHDDGPAMRICRPDQVPARFRAR
;
A
#
# COMPACT_ATOMS: atom_id res chain seq x y z
N MET A 1 5.28 -59.56 -32.86
CA MET A 1 5.60 -59.18 -31.47
C MET A 1 5.36 -57.69 -31.35
N ARG A 2 4.27 -57.28 -30.68
CA ARG A 2 3.83 -55.88 -30.53
C ARG A 2 4.34 -55.36 -29.19
N ILE A 3 5.12 -54.29 -29.18
CA ILE A 3 5.38 -53.50 -27.96
C ILE A 3 5.03 -52.06 -28.31
N ALA A 4 3.87 -51.64 -27.82
CA ALA A 4 3.46 -50.25 -27.78
C ALA A 4 4.19 -49.58 -26.61
N LEU A 5 5.03 -48.57 -26.88
CA LEU A 5 5.48 -47.65 -25.84
C LEU A 5 4.40 -46.57 -25.66
N ALA A 6 3.65 -46.66 -24.59
CA ALA A 6 2.83 -45.57 -24.08
C ALA A 6 3.74 -44.61 -23.31
N LEU A 7 4.02 -43.44 -23.88
CA LEU A 7 4.70 -42.35 -23.18
C LEU A 7 3.65 -41.64 -22.30
N VAL A 8 3.69 -41.90 -20.99
CA VAL A 8 2.84 -41.22 -20.01
C VAL A 8 3.40 -39.82 -19.79
N LEU A 9 2.66 -38.81 -20.23
CA LEU A 9 2.85 -37.40 -19.88
C LEU A 9 2.42 -37.20 -18.41
N LEU A 10 3.38 -36.99 -17.51
CA LEU A 10 3.12 -36.42 -16.19
C LEU A 10 3.27 -34.90 -16.27
N ALA A 11 2.17 -34.23 -16.58
CA ALA A 11 2.01 -32.81 -16.33
C ALA A 11 1.86 -32.60 -14.81
N MET A 12 2.95 -32.20 -14.14
CA MET A 12 2.85 -31.66 -12.78
C MET A 12 2.27 -30.25 -12.85
N GLY A 13 0.94 -30.17 -12.83
CA GLY A 13 0.18 -28.95 -12.63
C GLY A 13 0.40 -28.41 -11.23
N GLY A 14 1.51 -27.70 -11.03
CA GLY A 14 1.71 -26.78 -9.92
C GLY A 14 0.88 -25.53 -10.17
N GLY A 15 -0.44 -25.63 -10.01
CA GLY A 15 -1.32 -24.48 -9.99
C GLY A 15 -0.99 -23.62 -8.78
N ALA A 16 -0.02 -22.71 -8.95
CA ALA A 16 0.02 -21.51 -8.14
C ALA A 16 -1.32 -20.83 -8.39
N ALA A 17 -2.25 -21.01 -7.45
CA ALA A 17 -3.48 -20.25 -7.43
C ALA A 17 -3.04 -18.79 -7.43
N ALA A 18 -3.13 -18.14 -8.59
CA ALA A 18 -2.99 -16.71 -8.69
C ALA A 18 -4.05 -16.16 -7.74
N GLN A 19 -3.63 -15.78 -6.53
CA GLN A 19 -4.47 -15.10 -5.58
C GLN A 19 -4.89 -13.82 -6.28
N GLN A 20 -6.07 -13.85 -6.89
CA GLN A 20 -6.68 -12.69 -7.51
C GLN A 20 -6.67 -11.61 -6.45
N ALA A 21 -5.92 -10.55 -6.72
CA ALA A 21 -5.86 -9.40 -5.84
C ALA A 21 -7.30 -8.95 -5.61
N ALA A 22 -7.71 -8.89 -4.34
CA ALA A 22 -9.03 -8.40 -4.00
C ALA A 22 -9.23 -7.01 -4.64
N PRO A 23 -10.40 -6.72 -5.21
CA PRO A 23 -10.64 -5.43 -5.83
C PRO A 23 -10.44 -4.31 -4.82
N LEU A 24 -9.78 -3.24 -5.26
CA LEU A 24 -9.56 -2.07 -4.42
C LEU A 24 -10.89 -1.43 -4.03
N HIS A 25 -10.96 -0.94 -2.80
CA HIS A 25 -12.07 -0.09 -2.38
C HIS A 25 -12.15 1.15 -3.28
N ALA A 26 -13.37 1.64 -3.51
CA ALA A 26 -13.57 2.85 -4.29
C ALA A 26 -12.83 4.04 -3.64
N PRO A 27 -12.25 4.97 -4.44
CA PRO A 27 -11.63 6.16 -3.90
C PRO A 27 -12.62 7.01 -3.08
N VAL A 28 -12.19 7.51 -1.93
CA VAL A 28 -13.00 8.35 -1.04
C VAL A 28 -12.33 9.70 -0.77
N GLY A 29 -13.14 10.73 -0.52
CA GLY A 29 -12.65 12.07 -0.16
C GLY A 29 -12.11 12.14 1.29
N PRO A 30 -11.26 13.12 1.63
CA PRO A 30 -10.83 14.22 0.76
C PRO A 30 -9.66 13.86 -0.18
N LEU A 31 -8.94 12.76 0.07
CA LEU A 31 -7.75 12.43 -0.73
C LEU A 31 -8.11 11.87 -2.10
N GLY A 32 -9.32 11.31 -2.28
CA GLY A 32 -9.76 10.68 -3.52
C GLY A 32 -8.86 9.53 -3.91
N ILE A 33 -8.48 8.70 -2.94
CA ILE A 33 -7.72 7.43 -3.08
C ILE A 33 -8.48 6.34 -2.30
N ALA A 34 -8.16 5.08 -2.57
CA ALA A 34 -8.78 3.95 -1.87
C ALA A 34 -8.37 3.94 -0.38
N PRO A 35 -9.28 3.67 0.56
CA PRO A 35 -8.91 3.39 1.94
C PRO A 35 -7.96 2.18 2.04
N GLY A 36 -6.91 2.28 2.84
CA GLY A 36 -6.01 1.18 3.13
C GLY A 36 -4.63 1.59 3.63
N TYR A 37 -3.71 0.62 3.59
CA TYR A 37 -2.31 0.78 3.99
C TYR A 37 -1.45 0.82 2.74
N TYR A 38 -0.88 1.97 2.43
CA TYR A 38 0.04 2.17 1.33
C TYR A 38 1.45 1.84 1.78
N VAL A 39 2.13 1.00 1.01
CA VAL A 39 3.49 0.51 1.23
C VAL A 39 4.26 0.65 -0.08
N ASP A 40 5.54 0.96 -0.01
CA ASP A 40 6.44 0.91 -1.17
C ASP A 40 6.20 -0.37 -2.00
N VAL A 41 6.09 -0.21 -3.32
CA VAL A 41 5.95 -1.33 -4.26
C VAL A 41 7.09 -2.34 -4.16
N ALA A 42 8.30 -1.91 -3.78
CA ALA A 42 9.46 -2.76 -3.61
C ALA A 42 9.45 -3.54 -2.28
N THR A 43 8.63 -3.13 -1.31
CA THR A 43 8.58 -3.76 0.02
C THR A 43 7.43 -4.77 0.10
N PRO A 44 7.68 -6.03 0.53
CA PRO A 44 6.63 -6.97 0.85
C PRO A 44 5.73 -6.45 1.98
N CYS A 45 4.40 -6.59 1.86
CA CYS A 45 3.47 -6.12 2.90
C CYS A 45 3.80 -6.62 4.32
N PRO A 46 4.20 -7.90 4.53
CA PRO A 46 4.53 -8.40 5.86
C PRO A 46 5.79 -7.81 6.48
N GLU A 47 6.63 -7.14 5.69
CA GLU A 47 7.89 -6.52 6.11
C GLU A 47 7.79 -4.99 6.20
N ALA A 48 6.61 -4.45 5.89
CA ALA A 48 6.35 -3.01 5.85
C ALA A 48 6.53 -2.36 7.23
N HIS A 49 7.31 -1.28 7.26
CA HIS A 49 7.52 -0.44 8.44
C HIS A 49 7.29 1.04 8.10
N ASP A 50 7.56 1.45 6.86
CA ASP A 50 7.17 2.75 6.33
C ASP A 50 5.82 2.65 5.60
N ILE A 51 4.75 2.99 6.31
CA ILE A 51 3.36 2.78 5.89
C ILE A 51 2.60 4.10 5.97
N PHE A 52 1.91 4.44 4.89
CA PHE A 52 0.90 5.48 4.89
C PHE A 52 -0.50 4.87 4.99
N PHE A 53 -1.24 5.23 6.03
CA PHE A 53 -2.61 4.77 6.24
C PHE A 53 -3.62 5.83 5.83
N TYR A 54 -4.75 5.40 5.28
CA TYR A 54 -5.91 6.26 5.03
C TYR A 54 -7.22 5.50 5.15
N ASP A 55 -8.22 6.04 5.85
CA ASP A 55 -9.56 5.43 5.97
C ASP A 55 -10.72 6.30 5.45
N GLY A 56 -10.42 7.40 4.79
CA GLY A 56 -11.42 8.41 4.38
C GLY A 56 -11.53 9.59 5.33
N LYS A 57 -11.19 9.41 6.61
CA LYS A 57 -11.32 10.45 7.64
C LYS A 57 -10.00 10.75 8.34
N ARG A 58 -9.17 9.72 8.48
CA ARG A 58 -7.89 9.73 9.18
C ARG A 58 -6.78 9.33 8.24
N VAL A 59 -5.60 9.85 8.52
CA VAL A 59 -4.33 9.48 7.89
C VAL A 59 -3.40 8.93 8.96
N GLY A 60 -2.45 8.10 8.57
CA GLY A 60 -1.43 7.66 9.51
C GLY A 60 -0.06 7.49 8.88
N VAL A 61 0.96 7.71 9.70
CA VAL A 61 2.38 7.59 9.36
C VAL A 61 3.11 6.82 10.46
N PRO A 62 4.29 6.25 10.19
CA PRO A 62 5.03 5.54 11.22
C PRO A 62 5.47 6.50 12.32
N ARG A 63 5.37 6.04 13.57
CA ARG A 63 5.99 6.70 14.71
C ARG A 63 7.39 6.15 14.90
N TYR A 64 8.37 7.03 14.99
CA TYR A 64 9.77 6.66 15.23
C TYR A 64 10.15 6.94 16.69
N ASP A 65 10.97 6.08 17.29
CA ASP A 65 11.62 6.37 18.56
C ASP A 65 12.88 7.23 18.37
N ARG A 66 13.58 7.50 19.49
CA ARG A 66 14.82 8.30 19.48
C ARG A 66 15.97 7.68 18.68
N ASN A 67 15.91 6.38 18.37
CA ASN A 67 16.91 5.67 17.59
C ASN A 67 16.56 5.64 16.10
N GLY A 68 15.38 6.14 15.72
CA GLY A 68 14.86 6.07 14.35
C GLY A 68 14.15 4.75 14.05
N ASP A 69 13.83 3.93 15.06
CA ASP A 69 13.11 2.68 14.85
C ASP A 69 11.60 2.93 14.79
N ALA A 70 10.94 2.38 13.76
CA ALA A 70 9.49 2.46 13.62
C ALA A 70 8.79 1.62 14.70
N THR A 71 8.13 2.28 15.64
CA THR A 71 7.50 1.67 16.83
C THR A 71 6.02 1.36 16.66
N GLY A 72 5.36 1.99 15.70
CA GLY A 72 3.94 1.79 15.42
C GLY A 72 3.40 2.79 14.41
N LEU A 73 2.08 2.91 14.35
CA LEU A 73 1.40 3.87 13.48
C LEU A 73 0.79 5.00 14.32
N GLU A 74 1.12 6.24 13.98
CA GLU A 74 0.41 7.40 14.48
C GLU A 74 -0.72 7.74 13.52
N VAL A 75 -1.95 7.87 14.05
CA VAL A 75 -3.16 8.11 13.26
C VAL A 75 -3.80 9.42 13.69
N LEU A 76 -3.98 10.32 12.73
CA LEU A 76 -4.48 11.68 12.92
C LEU A 76 -5.68 11.93 12.00
N PRO A 77 -6.58 12.87 12.32
CA PRO A 77 -7.55 13.37 11.34
C PRO A 77 -6.82 13.89 10.08
N VAL A 78 -7.40 13.69 8.89
CA VAL A 78 -6.79 14.16 7.63
C VAL A 78 -6.61 15.69 7.57
N GLY A 79 -7.41 16.43 8.32
CA GLY A 79 -7.34 17.89 8.39
C GLY A 79 -7.68 18.56 7.06
N ARG A 80 -7.04 19.71 6.81
CA ARG A 80 -7.20 20.45 5.55
C ARG A 80 -6.34 19.81 4.46
N VAL A 81 -6.93 19.70 3.28
CA VAL A 81 -6.24 19.25 2.06
C VAL A 81 -6.32 20.35 1.03
N THR A 82 -5.16 20.79 0.52
CA THR A 82 -5.09 21.74 -0.60
C THR A 82 -4.60 21.02 -1.86
N ARG A 83 -5.02 21.51 -3.02
CA ARG A 83 -4.63 20.95 -4.31
C ARG A 83 -3.65 21.90 -4.99
N ALA A 84 -2.49 21.39 -5.37
CA ALA A 84 -1.53 22.13 -6.17
C ALA A 84 -1.93 22.17 -7.66
N ARG A 85 -1.24 23.01 -8.45
CA ARG A 85 -1.57 23.22 -9.86
C ARG A 85 -1.35 21.98 -10.73
N ASP A 86 -0.39 21.14 -10.37
CA ASP A 86 -0.09 19.86 -11.03
C ASP A 86 -1.04 18.72 -10.61
N GLY A 87 -1.99 19.02 -9.71
CA GLY A 87 -2.99 18.09 -9.23
C GLY A 87 -2.57 17.27 -8.00
N SER A 88 -1.36 17.46 -7.47
CA SER A 88 -0.97 16.87 -6.19
C SER A 88 -1.78 17.46 -5.03
N LEU A 89 -1.79 16.74 -3.91
CA LEU A 89 -2.56 17.07 -2.71
C LEU A 89 -1.62 17.32 -1.55
N PHE A 90 -1.66 18.48 -0.93
CA PHE A 90 -0.94 18.74 0.30
C PHE A 90 -1.85 18.48 1.51
N ILE A 91 -1.40 17.61 2.42
CA ILE A 91 -2.11 17.20 3.63
C ILE A 91 -1.52 17.98 4.80
N GLU A 92 -2.19 19.06 5.22
CA GLU A 92 -1.63 20.03 6.18
C GLU A 92 -1.25 19.39 7.52
N THR A 93 -2.03 18.41 7.99
CA THR A 93 -1.79 17.74 9.27
C THR A 93 -0.50 16.91 9.31
N LEU A 94 -0.02 16.45 8.17
CA LEU A 94 1.17 15.62 8.06
C LEU A 94 2.33 16.33 7.34
N GLU A 95 2.10 17.56 6.85
CA GLU A 95 3.06 18.34 6.05
C GLU A 95 3.66 17.55 4.87
N ILE A 96 2.84 16.69 4.24
CA ILE A 96 3.22 15.85 3.09
C ILE A 96 2.40 16.21 1.86
N GLU A 97 3.05 16.09 0.71
CA GLU A 97 2.41 16.11 -0.59
C GLU A 97 2.12 14.67 -1.06
N LEU A 98 0.93 14.45 -1.60
CA LEU A 98 0.47 13.19 -2.15
C LEU A 98 0.21 13.35 -3.65
N ARG A 99 0.91 12.56 -4.44
CA ARG A 99 0.68 12.42 -5.88
C ARG A 99 -0.04 11.12 -6.17
N LYS A 100 -1.13 11.18 -6.92
CA LYS A 100 -1.85 9.98 -7.37
C LYS A 100 -1.18 9.43 -8.62
N LEU A 101 -0.95 8.13 -8.64
CA LEU A 101 -0.33 7.42 -9.75
C LEU A 101 -1.32 6.43 -10.40
N PRO A 102 -1.08 6.03 -11.66
CA PRO A 102 -1.90 5.00 -12.30
C PRO A 102 -1.94 3.68 -11.52
N GLY A 103 -3.09 3.00 -11.58
CA GLY A 103 -3.30 1.71 -10.92
C GLY A 103 -3.61 1.80 -9.42
N GLY A 104 -4.13 2.93 -8.95
CA GLY A 104 -4.46 3.13 -7.53
C GLY A 104 -3.25 3.29 -6.62
N ARG A 105 -2.08 3.57 -7.20
CA ARG A 105 -0.84 3.85 -6.49
C ARG A 105 -0.77 5.31 -6.08
N ILE A 106 0.10 5.61 -5.12
CA ILE A 106 0.43 6.99 -4.72
C ILE A 106 1.95 7.17 -4.66
N ALA A 107 2.41 8.40 -4.56
CA ALA A 107 3.74 8.73 -4.06
C ALA A 107 3.59 9.85 -3.03
N LEU A 108 4.44 9.85 -2.02
CA LEU A 108 4.49 10.88 -0.98
C LEU A 108 5.79 11.67 -1.12
N THR A 109 5.71 12.99 -0.95
CA THR A 109 6.85 13.90 -1.06
C THR A 109 6.86 14.81 0.17
N ILE A 110 7.98 14.86 0.88
CA ILE A 110 8.26 15.86 1.94
C ILE A 110 9.29 16.87 1.39
N HIS A 111 10.35 16.35 0.77
CA HIS A 111 11.42 17.14 0.14
C HIS A 111 11.74 16.63 -1.26
N ASP A 112 11.84 15.31 -1.42
CA ASP A 112 12.05 14.63 -2.71
C ASP A 112 10.88 13.70 -3.06
N ASP A 113 10.77 13.35 -4.34
CA ASP A 113 9.79 12.38 -4.82
C ASP A 113 10.02 11.00 -4.17
N GLY A 114 9.09 10.59 -3.31
CA GLY A 114 9.11 9.26 -2.70
C GLY A 114 8.79 8.13 -3.68
N PRO A 115 9.06 6.87 -3.29
CA PRO A 115 8.78 5.72 -4.14
C PRO A 115 7.28 5.59 -4.42
N ALA A 116 6.95 4.89 -5.50
CA ALA A 116 5.56 4.51 -5.75
C ALA A 116 5.10 3.55 -4.65
N MET A 117 3.94 3.82 -4.06
CA MET A 117 3.33 3.01 -3.03
C MET A 117 2.06 2.35 -3.55
N ARG A 118 1.86 1.11 -3.15
CA ARG A 118 0.68 0.29 -3.44
C ARG A 118 -0.05 -0.04 -2.16
N ILE A 119 -1.34 -0.29 -2.27
CA ILE A 119 -2.15 -0.72 -1.14
C ILE A 119 -1.88 -2.19 -0.75
N CYS A 120 -1.78 -2.43 0.55
CA CYS A 120 -1.72 -3.73 1.22
C CYS A 120 -3.02 -3.95 1.99
N ARG A 121 -3.45 -5.22 2.07
CA ARG A 121 -4.61 -5.57 2.90
C ARG A 121 -4.24 -5.46 4.38
N PRO A 122 -5.20 -5.13 5.27
CA PRO A 122 -4.94 -5.02 6.70
C PRO A 122 -4.31 -6.27 7.33
N ASP A 123 -4.69 -7.47 6.88
CA ASP A 123 -4.17 -8.75 7.38
C ASP A 123 -2.71 -9.01 6.97
N GLN A 124 -2.23 -8.35 5.92
CA GLN A 124 -0.86 -8.48 5.41
C GLN A 124 0.12 -7.51 6.07
N VAL A 125 -0.37 -6.47 6.73
CA VAL A 125 0.45 -5.45 7.41
C VAL A 125 0.80 -5.94 8.82
N PRO A 126 2.03 -5.72 9.34
CA PRO A 126 2.38 -6.10 10.71
C PRO A 126 1.43 -5.48 11.73
N ALA A 127 1.03 -6.25 12.75
CA ALA A 127 0.00 -5.84 13.71
C ALA A 127 0.31 -4.52 14.43
N ARG A 128 1.59 -4.20 14.65
CA ARG A 128 2.03 -2.93 15.27
C ARG A 128 1.76 -1.69 14.42
N PHE A 129 1.55 -1.86 13.12
CA PHE A 129 1.27 -0.78 12.17
C PHE A 129 -0.17 -0.76 11.67
N ARG A 130 -1.07 -1.53 12.28
CA ARG A 130 -2.49 -1.48 11.94
C ARG A 130 -3.16 -0.36 12.73
N ALA A 131 -3.92 0.48 12.03
CA ALA A 131 -4.76 1.49 12.66
C ALA A 131 -5.78 0.82 13.59
N ARG A 132 -5.95 1.39 14.78
CA ARG A 132 -6.92 0.96 15.79
C ARG A 132 -8.12 1.91 15.86
#